data_AF-A0A0U3SZZ5-F1
#
_entry.id   AF-A0A0U3SZZ5-F1
#
_cell.length_a   1.000
_cell.length_b   1.000
_cell.length_c   1.000
_cell.angle_alpha   90.00
_cell.angle_beta   90.00
_cell.angle_gamma   90.00
#
_symmetry.space_group_name_H-M   'P 1'
#
loop_
_entity.id
_entity.type
_entity.pdbx_description
1 polymer ?
#
loop_
_entity_poly.entity_id
_entity_poly.type
_entity_poly.pdbx_seq_one_letter_code
_entity_poly.pdbx_strand_id
1 'polypeptide(L)'
;MLRPWRDLAAVGLVLGLALLPSAALAEQPGTADPAAAQESSGPRAVDDAVLRWGLNDESNNRAFAPGTINFLSAGKVPDPGRGGTIMPASGWSARTGDVAVEKWDGSAYRPATWAGLRTDATGAAIGGGRFSGHQLVFSGGEGTIDAAAGDATIRWDGDASVVYYSGMAFFYLSDPELTVDDGVGQVTAELGGFASSMEDLTAWGPVAPQRVIVADLGPVDLGSAQEEAGGFTATPAYDGVQVTGVPQVRPYGSFPQSFIDFQRTTGTAAYWYSSGGSADPYKKASPMTVSWAGADVTPPPTPGPAPLDPIENPVVQPPRPSAATPTTSSAGRQTRTAAPGTPAANLAPPAGAAVRGELVQTRPVSTLLPPPAAASERSGDALWWWLAAALTGIAALVVAGSSVAASRTSRPSPDTAPRRG
;
A
#
# COMPACT_ATOMS: atom_id res chain seq x y z
N MET A 1 46.61 -22.96 -44.49
CA MET A 1 46.68 -24.42 -44.70
C MET A 1 48.06 -24.92 -44.33
N LEU A 2 48.10 -25.86 -43.37
CA LEU A 2 49.11 -26.93 -43.14
C LEU A 2 50.53 -26.59 -42.63
N ARG A 3 50.74 -26.90 -41.33
CA ARG A 3 52.02 -27.29 -40.67
C ARG A 3 52.59 -28.60 -41.27
N PRO A 4 53.86 -29.00 -41.04
CA PRO A 4 54.35 -29.71 -39.81
C PRO A 4 55.80 -29.29 -39.39
N TRP A 5 56.30 -29.34 -38.14
CA TRP A 5 56.54 -30.39 -37.13
C TRP A 5 57.76 -31.31 -37.36
N ARG A 6 58.50 -31.58 -36.24
CA ARG A 6 59.55 -32.61 -35.95
C ARG A 6 61.01 -32.15 -36.17
N ASP A 7 62.04 -32.49 -35.37
CA ASP A 7 62.23 -33.40 -34.22
C ASP A 7 63.71 -33.27 -33.69
N LEU A 8 64.01 -33.79 -32.48
CA LEU A 8 65.32 -34.34 -32.00
C LEU A 8 66.46 -33.34 -31.61
N ALA A 9 67.35 -33.55 -30.63
CA ALA A 9 67.67 -34.60 -29.67
C ALA A 9 68.81 -34.11 -28.70
N ALA A 10 69.13 -34.94 -27.70
CA ALA A 10 70.48 -35.22 -27.16
C ALA A 10 70.88 -34.68 -25.76
N VAL A 11 70.74 -35.61 -24.81
CA VAL A 11 71.60 -36.01 -23.68
C VAL A 11 73.08 -35.59 -23.74
N GLY A 12 73.65 -35.23 -22.58
CA GLY A 12 75.11 -35.22 -22.36
C GLY A 12 75.56 -34.79 -20.96
N LEU A 13 75.90 -35.77 -20.12
CA LEU A 13 76.38 -35.69 -18.73
C LEU A 13 77.91 -35.53 -18.68
N VAL A 14 78.48 -34.61 -17.87
CA VAL A 14 79.88 -34.67 -17.38
C VAL A 14 80.02 -34.15 -15.94
N LEU A 15 80.66 -34.97 -15.10
CA LEU A 15 81.11 -34.76 -13.72
C LEU A 15 82.21 -33.68 -13.59
N GLY A 16 82.28 -32.99 -12.45
CA GLY A 16 83.46 -32.20 -12.04
C GLY A 16 83.42 -31.71 -10.59
N LEU A 17 84.45 -32.05 -9.82
CA LEU A 17 84.64 -31.93 -8.37
C LEU A 17 84.77 -30.49 -7.81
N ALA A 18 84.18 -30.31 -6.62
CA ALA A 18 84.66 -29.63 -5.39
C ALA A 18 85.35 -28.26 -5.43
N LEU A 19 84.73 -27.26 -4.76
CA LEU A 19 85.37 -26.27 -3.85
C LEU A 19 84.27 -25.39 -3.19
N LEU A 20 84.07 -25.52 -1.88
CA LEU A 20 83.45 -24.48 -1.03
C LEU A 20 84.59 -23.53 -0.61
N PRO A 21 84.40 -22.20 -0.40
CA PRO A 21 83.31 -21.62 0.41
C PRO A 21 82.82 -20.22 -0.03
N SER A 22 81.67 -19.79 0.53
CA SER A 22 81.37 -18.43 1.01
C SER A 22 79.91 -18.09 0.77
N ALA A 23 79.32 -17.52 1.82
CA ALA A 23 77.91 -17.20 1.93
C ALA A 23 77.45 -16.15 0.91
N ALA A 24 76.31 -16.41 0.29
CA ALA A 24 75.36 -15.42 -0.13
C ALA A 24 73.97 -16.06 0.00
N LEU A 25 73.07 -15.40 0.73
CA LEU A 25 71.67 -15.78 0.87
C LEU A 25 71.07 -15.96 -0.54
N ALA A 26 70.76 -17.20 -0.91
CA ALA A 26 69.80 -17.46 -1.96
C ALA A 26 68.43 -17.51 -1.27
N GLU A 27 67.62 -16.48 -1.52
CA GLU A 27 66.18 -16.45 -1.30
C GLU A 27 65.60 -17.79 -1.79
N GLN A 28 65.13 -18.62 -0.86
CA GLN A 28 64.24 -19.71 -1.23
C GLN A 28 63.07 -19.10 -1.98
N PRO A 29 62.61 -19.67 -3.10
CA PRO A 29 61.25 -19.42 -3.55
C PRO A 29 60.35 -19.88 -2.41
N GLY A 30 59.87 -18.91 -1.62
CA GLY A 30 58.83 -19.14 -0.66
C GLY A 30 57.71 -19.83 -1.42
N THR A 31 57.36 -21.02 -0.97
CA THR A 31 56.00 -21.53 -1.10
C THR A 31 55.08 -20.37 -0.79
N ALA A 32 54.51 -19.77 -1.82
CA ALA A 32 53.39 -18.86 -1.68
C ALA A 32 52.34 -19.71 -0.99
N ASP A 33 52.18 -19.45 0.31
CA ASP A 33 51.04 -19.90 1.07
C ASP A 33 49.82 -19.46 0.26
N PRO A 34 48.96 -20.37 -0.23
CA PRO A 34 47.64 -19.97 -0.62
C PRO A 34 46.91 -19.67 0.67
N ALA A 35 47.28 -18.56 1.31
CA ALA A 35 46.40 -17.83 2.20
C ALA A 35 45.24 -17.42 1.30
N ALA A 36 44.28 -18.34 1.23
CA ALA A 36 42.99 -18.18 0.64
C ALA A 36 42.52 -16.78 1.02
N ALA A 37 42.13 -16.00 0.01
CA ALA A 37 41.07 -15.04 0.20
C ALA A 37 39.92 -15.84 0.79
N GLN A 38 39.85 -15.91 2.13
CA GLN A 38 38.65 -16.30 2.84
C GLN A 38 37.69 -15.16 2.54
N GLU A 39 36.90 -15.31 1.48
CA GLU A 39 35.66 -14.56 1.35
C GLU A 39 34.95 -14.71 2.69
N SER A 40 34.74 -13.58 3.37
CA SER A 40 34.24 -13.56 4.72
C SER A 40 32.82 -14.14 4.73
N SER A 41 32.69 -15.41 5.13
CA SER A 41 31.42 -16.13 5.22
C SER A 41 30.62 -15.76 6.47
N GLY A 42 30.61 -14.48 6.85
CA GLY A 42 29.95 -14.00 8.05
C GLY A 42 29.20 -12.69 7.80
N PRO A 43 28.54 -12.14 8.84
CA PRO A 43 27.75 -10.94 8.69
C PRO A 43 28.57 -9.79 8.11
N ARG A 44 28.08 -9.19 7.03
CA ARG A 44 28.64 -7.97 6.44
C ARG A 44 27.77 -6.78 6.82
N ALA A 45 28.42 -5.65 7.09
CA ALA A 45 27.72 -4.39 7.22
C ALA A 45 27.21 -3.93 5.85
N VAL A 46 26.06 -3.26 5.86
CA VAL A 46 25.49 -2.60 4.71
C VAL A 46 25.24 -1.15 5.09
N ASP A 47 25.80 -0.25 4.29
CA ASP A 47 25.50 1.16 4.25
C ASP A 47 24.86 1.52 2.90
N ASP A 48 24.02 2.56 2.91
CA ASP A 48 23.29 3.05 1.73
C ASP A 48 22.42 2.01 1.02
N ALA A 49 21.71 1.18 1.79
CA ALA A 49 20.66 0.34 1.26
C ALA A 49 19.47 1.19 0.77
N VAL A 50 18.77 0.71 -0.26
CA VAL A 50 17.60 1.36 -0.84
C VAL A 50 16.42 0.41 -0.86
N LEU A 51 15.30 0.82 -0.26
CA LEU A 51 14.02 0.13 -0.33
C LEU A 51 13.09 0.85 -1.31
N ARG A 52 12.52 0.13 -2.27
CA ARG A 52 11.58 0.64 -3.28
C ARG A 52 10.28 -0.14 -3.25
N TRP A 53 9.15 0.56 -3.16
CA TRP A 53 7.84 -0.10 -3.11
C TRP A 53 6.68 0.76 -3.61
N GLY A 54 5.88 0.23 -4.53
CA GLY A 54 4.65 0.84 -5.04
C GLY A 54 3.41 0.63 -4.17
N LEU A 55 3.51 -0.20 -3.12
CA LEU A 55 2.41 -0.71 -2.29
C LEU A 55 1.44 -1.59 -3.09
N ASN A 56 0.59 -0.98 -3.91
CA ASN A 56 -0.36 -1.64 -4.80
C ASN A 56 -0.88 -0.66 -5.87
N ASP A 57 -1.61 -1.19 -6.84
CA ASP A 57 -2.21 -0.38 -7.91
C ASP A 57 -3.35 0.51 -7.39
N GLU A 58 -4.07 0.10 -6.35
CA GLU A 58 -5.13 0.90 -5.72
C GLU A 58 -4.59 2.21 -5.14
N SER A 59 -3.39 2.19 -4.55
CA SER A 59 -2.67 3.39 -4.07
C SER A 59 -2.15 4.27 -5.21
N ASN A 60 -2.27 3.81 -6.46
CA ASN A 60 -1.84 4.48 -7.69
C ASN A 60 -3.01 4.80 -8.62
N ASN A 61 -4.25 4.64 -8.15
CA ASN A 61 -5.46 4.67 -8.96
C ASN A 61 -6.22 6.01 -8.86
N ARG A 62 -7.15 6.21 -9.81
CA ARG A 62 -8.21 7.20 -9.64
C ARG A 62 -9.17 6.72 -8.54
N ALA A 63 -9.46 7.59 -7.58
CA ALA A 63 -10.43 7.27 -6.55
C ALA A 63 -11.87 7.43 -7.07
N PHE A 64 -12.83 6.83 -6.37
CA PHE A 64 -14.24 6.87 -6.78
C PHE A 64 -14.90 8.23 -6.58
N ALA A 65 -14.42 9.04 -5.64
CA ALA A 65 -14.96 10.39 -5.48
C ALA A 65 -14.53 11.27 -6.68
N PRO A 66 -15.45 12.03 -7.30
CA PRO A 66 -15.14 12.80 -8.49
C PRO A 66 -13.93 13.72 -8.32
N GLY A 67 -12.99 13.65 -9.27
CA GLY A 67 -11.79 14.49 -9.28
C GLY A 67 -10.68 14.11 -8.29
N THR A 68 -10.85 13.00 -7.56
CA THR A 68 -9.86 12.54 -6.58
C THR A 68 -9.00 11.39 -7.10
N ILE A 69 -7.81 11.23 -6.51
CA ILE A 69 -6.83 10.21 -6.83
C ILE A 69 -6.20 9.67 -5.55
N ASN A 70 -5.70 8.43 -5.59
CA ASN A 70 -4.85 7.87 -4.54
C ASN A 70 -3.39 8.04 -4.96
N PHE A 71 -2.51 8.41 -4.04
CA PHE A 71 -1.09 8.65 -4.33
C PHE A 71 -0.19 8.55 -3.09
N LEU A 72 1.10 8.56 -3.35
CA LEU A 72 2.17 8.54 -2.35
C LEU A 72 2.80 9.93 -2.22
N SER A 73 3.21 10.31 -1.02
CA SER A 73 3.96 11.53 -0.74
C SER A 73 5.19 11.21 0.10
N ALA A 74 6.31 11.86 -0.19
CA ALA A 74 7.44 11.85 0.72
C ALA A 74 7.15 12.75 1.93
N GLY A 75 7.54 12.32 3.12
CA GLY A 75 7.22 12.98 4.39
C GLY A 75 5.78 12.77 4.86
N LYS A 76 5.48 13.31 6.04
CA LYS A 76 4.13 13.41 6.60
C LYS A 76 3.37 14.57 5.94
N VAL A 77 2.28 14.28 5.25
CA VAL A 77 1.37 15.31 4.72
C VAL A 77 0.72 16.08 5.87
N PRO A 78 0.43 17.38 5.70
CA PRO A 78 -0.10 18.20 6.80
C PRO A 78 -1.53 17.78 7.18
N ASP A 79 -1.83 17.87 8.48
CA ASP A 79 -3.19 17.71 9.01
C ASP A 79 -4.12 18.82 8.45
N PRO A 80 -5.19 18.47 7.71
CA PRO A 80 -6.17 19.45 7.25
C PRO A 80 -7.08 20.00 8.36
N GLY A 81 -7.02 19.43 9.57
CA GLY A 81 -7.82 19.78 10.74
C GLY A 81 -9.26 19.27 10.70
N ARG A 82 -9.68 18.61 9.61
CA ARG A 82 -10.99 17.94 9.46
C ARG A 82 -10.97 16.93 8.31
N GLY A 83 -11.82 15.92 8.43
CA GLY A 83 -12.04 14.90 7.40
C GLY A 83 -12.66 15.46 6.12
N GLY A 84 -12.61 14.66 5.05
CA GLY A 84 -13.19 15.03 3.75
C GLY A 84 -12.49 16.20 3.04
N THR A 85 -11.31 16.62 3.50
CA THR A 85 -10.57 17.74 2.92
C THR A 85 -9.65 17.26 1.80
N ILE A 86 -9.71 17.91 0.64
CA ILE A 86 -8.76 17.67 -0.45
C ILE A 86 -7.49 18.46 -0.18
N MET A 87 -6.36 17.76 -0.20
CA MET A 87 -5.03 18.33 -0.06
C MET A 87 -4.64 19.15 -1.31
N PRO A 88 -4.16 20.39 -1.14
CA PRO A 88 -3.61 21.16 -2.25
C PRO A 88 -2.22 20.63 -2.65
N ALA A 89 -1.79 20.96 -3.87
CA ALA A 89 -0.46 20.59 -4.38
C ALA A 89 0.69 21.01 -3.46
N SER A 90 0.53 22.14 -2.74
CA SER A 90 1.52 22.66 -1.80
C SER A 90 1.71 21.79 -0.54
N GLY A 91 0.80 20.86 -0.26
CA GLY A 91 0.92 19.89 0.83
C GLY A 91 1.61 18.59 0.43
N TRP A 92 1.95 18.43 -0.86
CA TRP A 92 2.60 17.23 -1.39
C TRP A 92 4.08 17.48 -1.68
N SER A 93 4.89 16.46 -1.44
CA SER A 93 6.33 16.48 -1.71
C SER A 93 6.76 15.23 -2.48
N ALA A 94 7.54 15.45 -3.53
CA ALA A 94 8.22 14.38 -4.27
C ALA A 94 9.44 13.83 -3.50
N ARG A 95 10.00 14.62 -2.57
CA ARG A 95 11.16 14.23 -1.75
C ARG A 95 11.12 14.98 -0.42
N THR A 96 11.45 14.28 0.65
CA THR A 96 11.65 14.81 2.00
C THR A 96 12.75 13.98 2.67
N GLY A 97 13.88 14.58 3.04
CA GLY A 97 15.04 13.82 3.52
C GLY A 97 15.49 12.76 2.51
N ASP A 98 15.73 11.55 3.02
CA ASP A 98 16.15 10.38 2.23
C ASP A 98 14.97 9.59 1.65
N VAL A 99 13.75 10.13 1.75
CA VAL A 99 12.54 9.56 1.17
C VAL A 99 12.16 10.30 -0.11
N ALA A 100 11.91 9.56 -1.19
CA ALA A 100 11.43 10.10 -2.46
C ALA A 100 10.22 9.33 -3.00
N VAL A 101 9.45 10.01 -3.86
CA VAL A 101 8.43 9.41 -4.71
C VAL A 101 8.95 9.42 -6.14
N GLU A 102 9.03 8.25 -6.74
CA GLU A 102 9.38 8.10 -8.15
C GLU A 102 8.17 7.64 -8.95
N LYS A 103 8.21 7.86 -10.26
CA LYS A 103 7.19 7.48 -11.25
C LYS A 103 7.85 6.72 -12.38
N TRP A 104 7.26 5.61 -12.80
CA TRP A 104 7.62 4.95 -14.06
C TRP A 104 7.16 5.79 -15.27
N ASP A 105 8.11 6.16 -16.14
CA ASP A 105 7.85 6.94 -17.35
C ASP A 105 7.65 6.09 -18.62
N GLY A 106 7.64 4.76 -18.48
CA GLY A 106 7.63 3.81 -19.60
C GLY A 106 9.00 3.21 -19.90
N SER A 107 10.07 3.80 -19.36
CA SER A 107 11.46 3.36 -19.58
C SER A 107 12.30 3.28 -18.31
N ALA A 108 12.11 4.21 -17.38
CA ALA A 108 12.82 4.29 -16.12
C ALA A 108 11.95 4.92 -15.03
N TYR A 109 12.33 4.70 -13.77
CA TYR A 109 11.80 5.48 -12.68
C TYR A 109 12.45 6.87 -12.67
N ARG A 110 11.61 7.90 -12.52
CA ARG A 110 12.01 9.31 -12.47
C ARG A 110 11.39 9.99 -11.25
N PRO A 111 11.94 11.09 -10.73
CA PRO A 111 11.27 11.88 -9.70
C PRO A 111 9.83 12.20 -10.10
N ALA A 112 8.88 11.89 -9.23
CA ALA A 112 7.47 12.14 -9.48
C ALA A 112 7.17 13.64 -9.56
N THR A 113 6.08 13.99 -10.25
CA THR A 113 5.55 15.37 -10.26
C THR A 113 4.09 15.35 -9.87
N TRP A 114 3.60 16.44 -9.29
CA TRP A 114 2.19 16.57 -8.90
C TRP A 114 1.22 16.32 -10.08
N ALA A 115 1.59 16.76 -11.28
CA ALA A 115 0.82 16.50 -12.49
C ALA A 115 0.87 15.01 -12.89
N GLY A 116 2.05 14.39 -12.78
CA GLY A 116 2.27 12.97 -13.07
C GLY A 116 1.49 12.00 -12.18
N LEU A 117 1.04 12.45 -11.00
CA LEU A 117 0.10 11.69 -10.13
C LEU A 117 -1.23 11.36 -10.80
N ARG A 118 -1.61 12.07 -11.88
CA ARG A 118 -2.91 11.91 -12.57
C ARG A 118 -2.80 11.17 -13.90
N THR A 119 -1.60 10.77 -14.29
CA THR A 119 -1.37 10.13 -15.58
C THR A 119 -0.70 8.78 -15.42
N ASP A 120 -0.91 7.87 -16.37
CA ASP A 120 -0.10 6.68 -16.51
C ASP A 120 1.28 7.01 -17.11
N ALA A 121 2.06 5.98 -17.45
CA ALA A 121 3.37 6.11 -18.06
C ALA A 121 3.33 6.74 -19.47
N THR A 122 2.20 6.65 -20.18
CA THR A 122 2.02 7.23 -21.52
C THR A 122 1.56 8.70 -21.48
N GLY A 123 1.23 9.21 -20.28
CA GLY A 123 0.64 10.54 -20.09
C GLY A 123 -0.89 10.55 -20.17
N ALA A 124 -1.54 9.40 -20.38
CA ALA A 124 -3.00 9.31 -20.38
C ALA A 124 -3.56 9.37 -18.96
N ALA A 125 -4.77 9.91 -18.78
CA ALA A 125 -5.39 9.99 -17.46
C ALA A 125 -5.62 8.60 -16.82
N ILE A 126 -5.32 8.50 -15.53
CA ILE A 126 -5.52 7.27 -14.75
C ILE A 126 -7.00 6.94 -14.51
N GLY A 127 -7.27 5.66 -14.22
CA GLY A 127 -8.61 5.08 -14.07
C GLY A 127 -8.93 4.07 -15.17
N GLY A 128 -9.88 3.17 -14.89
CA GLY A 128 -10.25 2.09 -15.82
C GLY A 128 -9.11 1.11 -16.09
N GLY A 129 -8.34 0.76 -15.05
CA GLY A 129 -7.14 -0.08 -15.17
C GLY A 129 -5.88 0.66 -15.63
N ARG A 130 -5.87 1.99 -15.68
CA ARG A 130 -4.63 2.77 -15.85
C ARG A 130 -4.18 3.30 -14.50
N PHE A 131 -2.95 3.02 -14.12
CA PHE A 131 -2.37 3.45 -12.85
C PHE A 131 -1.21 4.42 -13.06
N SER A 132 -0.95 5.16 -12.01
CA SER A 132 0.05 6.21 -12.03
C SER A 132 1.49 5.67 -11.91
N GLY A 133 1.68 4.45 -11.42
CA GLY A 133 2.98 3.76 -11.41
C GLY A 133 4.03 4.46 -10.54
N HIS A 134 3.61 5.02 -9.42
CA HIS A 134 4.50 5.61 -8.43
C HIS A 134 5.00 4.59 -7.42
N GLN A 135 6.19 4.85 -6.88
CA GLN A 135 6.76 4.09 -5.78
C GLN A 135 7.37 5.02 -4.74
N LEU A 136 7.37 4.57 -3.49
CA LEU A 136 8.23 5.12 -2.45
C LEU A 136 9.64 4.58 -2.58
N VAL A 137 10.60 5.43 -2.23
CA VAL A 137 12.02 5.11 -2.19
C VAL A 137 12.56 5.60 -0.86
N PHE A 138 13.05 4.69 -0.04
CA PHE A 138 13.80 4.98 1.18
C PHE A 138 15.26 4.67 0.90
N SER A 139 16.13 5.68 1.02
CA SER A 139 17.58 5.56 0.79
C SER A 139 18.37 5.71 2.10
N GLY A 140 19.68 5.48 2.07
CA GLY A 140 20.51 5.59 3.28
C GLY A 140 20.27 4.50 4.32
N GLY A 141 19.74 3.34 3.92
CA GLY A 141 19.48 2.25 4.85
C GLY A 141 20.76 1.64 5.39
N GLU A 142 20.77 1.32 6.68
CA GLU A 142 21.92 0.77 7.38
C GLU A 142 21.57 -0.55 8.06
N GLY A 143 22.52 -1.49 8.10
CA GLY A 143 22.26 -2.80 8.66
C GLY A 143 23.35 -3.83 8.48
N THR A 144 22.94 -5.09 8.60
CA THR A 144 23.82 -6.26 8.43
C THR A 144 23.13 -7.33 7.59
N ILE A 145 23.91 -8.03 6.78
CA ILE A 145 23.47 -9.20 6.02
C ILE A 145 24.43 -10.36 6.27
N ASP A 146 23.89 -11.51 6.66
CA ASP A 146 24.58 -12.80 6.69
C ASP A 146 23.93 -13.73 5.66
N ALA A 147 24.42 -13.67 4.43
CA ALA A 147 23.87 -14.46 3.32
C ALA A 147 24.04 -15.97 3.53
N ALA A 148 25.05 -16.40 4.31
CA ALA A 148 25.30 -17.80 4.58
C ALA A 148 24.33 -18.35 5.64
N ALA A 149 24.00 -17.54 6.64
CA ALA A 149 22.95 -17.86 7.63
C ALA A 149 21.54 -17.64 7.09
N GLY A 150 21.38 -16.86 6.02
CA GLY A 150 20.06 -16.46 5.52
C GLY A 150 19.45 -15.32 6.31
N ASP A 151 20.25 -14.56 7.07
CA ASP A 151 19.77 -13.55 8.00
C ASP A 151 20.10 -12.13 7.52
N ALA A 152 19.20 -11.18 7.75
CA ALA A 152 19.45 -9.76 7.47
C ALA A 152 18.65 -8.85 8.40
N THR A 153 19.19 -7.68 8.70
CA THR A 153 18.43 -6.59 9.32
C THR A 153 18.89 -5.28 8.74
N ILE A 154 17.99 -4.53 8.11
CA ILE A 154 18.27 -3.22 7.51
C ILE A 154 17.18 -2.24 7.92
N ARG A 155 17.59 -1.03 8.34
CA ARG A 155 16.69 0.04 8.78
C ARG A 155 16.88 1.27 7.92
N TRP A 156 15.78 1.93 7.58
CA TRP A 156 15.79 3.22 6.92
C TRP A 156 15.16 4.27 7.84
N ASP A 157 15.70 5.48 7.83
CA ASP A 157 15.09 6.64 8.50
C ASP A 157 14.17 7.37 7.52
N GLY A 158 13.01 7.81 8.01
CA GLY A 158 12.20 8.79 7.31
C GLY A 158 10.74 8.43 7.18
N ASP A 159 9.99 9.43 6.71
CA ASP A 159 8.54 9.42 6.67
C ASP A 159 8.01 9.39 5.25
N ALA A 160 6.91 8.67 5.05
CA ALA A 160 6.07 8.74 3.86
C ALA A 160 4.59 8.83 4.24
N SER A 161 3.76 9.31 3.32
CA SER A 161 2.31 9.30 3.46
C SER A 161 1.67 8.51 2.33
N VAL A 162 0.69 7.68 2.67
CA VAL A 162 -0.19 7.01 1.71
C VAL A 162 -1.53 7.74 1.75
N VAL A 163 -1.87 8.38 0.64
CA VAL A 163 -2.96 9.34 0.56
C VAL A 163 -4.09 8.80 -0.30
N TYR A 164 -5.28 8.71 0.28
CA TYR A 164 -6.49 8.25 -0.38
C TYR A 164 -7.46 9.41 -0.62
N TYR A 165 -8.18 9.35 -1.74
CA TYR A 165 -9.16 10.36 -2.15
C TYR A 165 -8.61 11.79 -2.09
N SER A 166 -7.37 11.97 -2.55
CA SER A 166 -6.66 13.25 -2.53
C SER A 166 -6.56 13.92 -1.16
N GLY A 167 -6.49 13.15 -0.06
CA GLY A 167 -6.28 13.69 1.29
C GLY A 167 -7.47 13.55 2.22
N MET A 168 -8.60 13.04 1.75
CA MET A 168 -9.76 12.80 2.63
C MET A 168 -9.50 11.70 3.66
N ALA A 169 -8.57 10.80 3.35
CA ALA A 169 -8.02 9.81 4.28
C ALA A 169 -6.53 9.61 3.98
N PHE A 170 -5.70 9.47 5.01
CA PHE A 170 -4.29 9.13 4.84
C PHE A 170 -3.73 8.54 6.12
N PHE A 171 -2.62 7.82 5.99
CA PHE A 171 -1.79 7.40 7.11
C PHE A 171 -0.31 7.63 6.77
N TYR A 172 0.50 7.67 7.81
CA TYR A 172 1.95 7.78 7.70
C TYR A 172 2.58 6.41 7.80
N LEU A 173 3.66 6.19 7.05
CA LEU A 173 4.57 5.06 7.16
C LEU A 173 5.94 5.63 7.47
N SER A 174 6.50 5.25 8.62
CA SER A 174 7.74 5.81 9.15
C SER A 174 8.72 4.69 9.48
N ASP A 175 10.00 4.94 9.21
CA ASP A 175 11.13 4.13 9.63
C ASP A 175 10.97 2.63 9.34
N PRO A 176 10.89 2.24 8.05
CA PRO A 176 10.75 0.84 7.70
C PRO A 176 12.00 0.05 8.10
N GLU A 177 11.78 -1.19 8.51
CA GLU A 177 12.81 -2.14 8.90
C GLU A 177 12.55 -3.47 8.20
N LEU A 178 13.54 -3.93 7.42
CA LEU A 178 13.59 -5.28 6.89
C LEU A 178 14.26 -6.19 7.92
N THR A 179 13.62 -7.32 8.21
CA THR A 179 14.23 -8.46 8.89
C THR A 179 14.11 -9.67 7.97
N VAL A 180 15.20 -10.43 7.84
CA VAL A 180 15.20 -11.75 7.21
C VAL A 180 15.76 -12.70 8.24
N ASP A 181 15.01 -13.77 8.53
CA ASP A 181 15.42 -14.83 9.45
C ASP A 181 15.30 -16.16 8.69
N ASP A 182 16.40 -16.93 8.59
CA ASP A 182 16.44 -18.21 7.86
C ASP A 182 15.86 -18.11 6.43
N GLY A 183 16.22 -17.03 5.73
CA GLY A 183 15.76 -16.74 4.37
C GLY A 183 14.30 -16.29 4.25
N VAL A 184 13.59 -16.04 5.35
CA VAL A 184 12.21 -15.55 5.34
C VAL A 184 12.17 -14.07 5.72
N GLY A 185 11.75 -13.23 4.77
CA GLY A 185 11.74 -11.78 4.91
C GLY A 185 10.41 -11.21 5.41
N GLN A 186 10.51 -10.16 6.22
CA GLN A 186 9.40 -9.34 6.69
C GLN A 186 9.81 -7.87 6.74
N VAL A 187 8.89 -6.96 6.43
CA VAL A 187 9.08 -5.52 6.64
C VAL A 187 8.10 -5.02 7.69
N THR A 188 8.65 -4.33 8.69
CA THR A 188 7.88 -3.58 9.68
C THR A 188 8.04 -2.08 9.46
N ALA A 189 7.11 -1.29 9.95
CA ALA A 189 7.21 0.16 9.98
C ALA A 189 6.33 0.72 11.10
N GLU A 190 6.60 1.95 11.55
CA GLU A 190 5.68 2.69 12.39
C GLU A 190 4.60 3.36 11.54
N LEU A 191 3.34 2.97 11.77
CA LEU A 191 2.19 3.61 11.15
C LEU A 191 1.55 4.61 12.11
N GLY A 192 1.17 5.76 11.57
CA GLY A 192 0.44 6.81 12.29
C GLY A 192 -0.53 7.53 11.36
N GLY A 193 -1.08 8.67 11.78
CA GLY A 193 -1.95 9.49 10.94
C GLY A 193 -3.28 9.79 11.62
N PHE A 194 -4.38 9.71 10.86
CA PHE A 194 -5.69 10.15 11.32
C PHE A 194 -6.78 9.13 11.05
N ALA A 195 -7.71 9.02 12.00
CA ALA A 195 -8.96 8.32 11.84
C ALA A 195 -9.86 9.07 10.86
N SER A 196 -10.52 8.34 9.97
CA SER A 196 -11.51 8.86 9.02
C SER A 196 -12.69 7.89 8.92
N SER A 197 -13.80 8.31 8.31
CA SER A 197 -14.95 7.45 8.05
C SER A 197 -15.59 7.80 6.71
N MET A 198 -16.04 6.77 5.99
CA MET A 198 -16.84 6.95 4.77
C MET A 198 -18.30 7.32 5.11
N GLU A 199 -18.80 6.88 6.26
CA GLU A 199 -20.15 7.12 6.75
C GLU A 199 -20.29 8.52 7.40
N ASP A 200 -19.25 8.98 8.08
CA ASP A 200 -19.15 10.31 8.67
C ASP A 200 -17.86 11.01 8.22
N LEU A 201 -17.99 11.80 7.16
CA LEU A 201 -16.88 12.56 6.58
C LEU A 201 -16.34 13.66 7.52
N THR A 202 -17.00 13.94 8.65
CA THR A 202 -16.50 14.87 9.67
C THR A 202 -15.61 14.19 10.72
N ALA A 203 -15.62 12.85 10.78
CA ALA A 203 -14.77 12.09 11.68
C ALA A 203 -13.29 12.31 11.29
N TRP A 204 -12.54 12.89 12.22
CA TRP A 204 -11.11 13.17 12.05
C TRP A 204 -10.43 13.29 13.40
N GLY A 205 -9.33 12.59 13.59
CA GLY A 205 -8.57 12.67 14.84
C GLY A 205 -7.29 11.85 14.78
N PRO A 206 -6.26 12.22 15.55
CA PRO A 206 -4.98 11.53 15.51
C PRO A 206 -5.11 10.08 15.97
N VAL A 207 -4.43 9.18 15.26
CA VAL A 207 -4.25 7.78 15.64
C VAL A 207 -2.88 7.64 16.31
N ALA A 208 -2.84 6.93 17.44
CA ALA A 208 -1.58 6.65 18.13
C ALA A 208 -0.66 5.83 17.22
N PRO A 209 0.62 6.20 17.07
CA PRO A 209 1.53 5.43 16.24
C PRO A 209 1.71 3.99 16.73
N GLN A 210 1.79 3.04 15.80
CA GLN A 210 1.99 1.62 16.09
C GLN A 210 2.99 1.02 15.11
N ARG A 211 3.99 0.29 15.63
CA ARG A 211 4.87 -0.53 14.80
C ARG A 211 4.16 -1.82 14.43
N VAL A 212 4.00 -2.06 13.13
CA VAL A 212 3.26 -3.21 12.58
C VAL A 212 4.05 -3.86 11.45
N ILE A 213 3.64 -5.06 11.08
CA ILE A 213 4.13 -5.75 9.90
C ILE A 213 3.40 -5.16 8.69
N VAL A 214 4.12 -4.48 7.81
CA VAL A 214 3.53 -3.86 6.60
C VAL A 214 3.60 -4.80 5.39
N ALA A 215 4.54 -5.74 5.38
CA ALA A 215 4.69 -6.73 4.32
C ALA A 215 5.33 -8.02 4.85
N ASP A 216 4.74 -9.16 4.52
CA ASP A 216 5.37 -10.48 4.64
C ASP A 216 5.96 -10.83 3.28
N LEU A 217 7.28 -10.92 3.15
CA LEU A 217 7.95 -11.17 1.87
C LEU A 217 8.07 -12.68 1.56
N GLY A 218 7.96 -13.52 2.59
CA GLY A 218 8.17 -14.96 2.45
C GLY A 218 9.63 -15.28 2.14
N PRO A 219 9.92 -16.36 1.40
CA PRO A 219 11.29 -16.69 1.02
C PRO A 219 11.94 -15.59 0.19
N VAL A 220 13.10 -15.12 0.62
CA VAL A 220 13.94 -14.15 -0.10
C VAL A 220 15.32 -14.74 -0.32
N ASP A 221 15.89 -14.46 -1.49
CA ASP A 221 17.22 -14.91 -1.84
C ASP A 221 18.25 -13.82 -1.50
N LEU A 222 19.07 -14.08 -0.48
CA LEU A 222 20.21 -13.25 -0.11
C LEU A 222 21.49 -13.64 -0.87
N GLY A 223 21.44 -14.56 -1.83
CA GLY A 223 22.60 -15.07 -2.57
C GLY A 223 23.35 -13.99 -3.37
N SER A 224 22.65 -12.99 -3.90
CA SER A 224 23.25 -11.78 -4.50
C SER A 224 23.92 -10.87 -3.46
N ALA A 225 23.71 -11.12 -2.15
CA ALA A 225 24.35 -10.40 -1.07
C ALA A 225 25.78 -10.86 -0.78
N GLN A 226 26.29 -11.87 -1.49
CA GLN A 226 27.71 -12.18 -1.51
C GLN A 226 28.50 -11.23 -2.43
N GLU A 227 27.80 -10.52 -3.34
CA GLU A 227 28.39 -9.50 -4.20
C GLU A 227 28.48 -8.15 -3.47
N GLU A 228 29.57 -7.39 -3.69
CA GLU A 228 29.76 -6.05 -3.11
C GLU A 228 28.57 -5.13 -3.41
N ALA A 229 27.99 -5.26 -4.62
CA ALA A 229 26.74 -4.65 -5.02
C ALA A 229 25.69 -5.75 -5.25
N GLY A 230 24.51 -5.62 -4.64
CA GLY A 230 23.47 -6.64 -4.77
C GLY A 230 22.12 -6.19 -4.24
N GLY A 231 21.19 -7.14 -4.18
CA GLY A 231 19.84 -6.91 -3.70
C GLY A 231 18.87 -7.97 -4.20
N PHE A 232 17.62 -7.85 -3.79
CA PHE A 232 16.57 -8.78 -4.18
C PHE A 232 15.26 -8.06 -4.46
N THR A 233 14.36 -8.74 -5.16
CA THR A 233 12.97 -8.33 -5.31
C THR A 233 12.06 -9.46 -4.85
N ALA A 234 11.12 -9.14 -3.98
CA ALA A 234 10.11 -10.06 -3.47
C ALA A 234 8.72 -9.44 -3.65
N THR A 235 7.71 -10.27 -3.89
CA THR A 235 6.31 -9.79 -3.90
C THR A 235 5.69 -10.12 -2.55
N PRO A 236 5.28 -9.12 -1.75
CA PRO A 236 4.65 -9.39 -0.47
C PRO A 236 3.42 -10.30 -0.61
N ALA A 237 3.20 -11.14 0.39
CA ALA A 237 2.05 -12.02 0.45
C ALA A 237 0.74 -11.19 0.42
N TYR A 238 -0.20 -11.63 -0.43
CA TYR A 238 -1.54 -11.05 -0.50
C TYR A 238 -2.57 -12.13 -0.82
N ASP A 239 -2.42 -12.82 -1.95
CA ASP A 239 -3.36 -13.84 -2.39
C ASP A 239 -3.41 -15.01 -1.38
N GLY A 240 -4.61 -15.38 -0.95
CA GLY A 240 -4.85 -16.44 0.04
C GLY A 240 -4.67 -16.00 1.51
N VAL A 241 -4.13 -14.82 1.78
CA VAL A 241 -3.98 -14.29 3.14
C VAL A 241 -5.35 -13.98 3.72
N GLN A 242 -5.66 -14.61 4.85
CA GLN A 242 -6.90 -14.44 5.59
C GLN A 242 -6.64 -13.63 6.85
N VAL A 243 -7.52 -12.68 7.12
CA VAL A 243 -7.48 -11.83 8.31
C VAL A 243 -8.83 -11.86 9.01
N THR A 244 -8.84 -11.45 10.28
CA THR A 244 -10.03 -11.38 11.12
C THR A 244 -10.40 -9.93 11.44
N GLY A 245 -11.62 -9.71 11.94
CA GLY A 245 -12.08 -8.38 12.34
C GLY A 245 -12.57 -7.48 11.20
N VAL A 246 -12.62 -8.00 9.97
CA VAL A 246 -13.13 -7.33 8.77
C VAL A 246 -14.02 -8.26 7.93
N PRO A 247 -14.97 -7.75 7.14
CA PRO A 247 -15.80 -8.55 6.25
C PRO A 247 -15.04 -8.93 4.95
N GLN A 248 -14.03 -9.80 5.07
CA GLN A 248 -13.25 -10.29 3.93
C GLN A 248 -14.03 -11.33 3.11
N VAL A 249 -13.99 -11.24 1.77
CA VAL A 249 -14.69 -12.16 0.85
C VAL A 249 -13.73 -12.95 -0.04
N ARG A 250 -14.24 -14.02 -0.67
CA ARG A 250 -13.47 -14.88 -1.58
C ARG A 250 -13.43 -14.31 -3.02
N PRO A 251 -12.36 -14.60 -3.79
CA PRO A 251 -11.10 -15.23 -3.35
C PRO A 251 -10.40 -14.34 -2.33
N TYR A 252 -9.85 -14.95 -1.28
CA TYR A 252 -9.25 -14.19 -0.19
C TYR A 252 -7.95 -13.55 -0.65
N GLY A 253 -7.75 -12.31 -0.25
CA GLY A 253 -6.44 -11.70 -0.21
C GLY A 253 -6.39 -10.54 0.76
N SER A 254 -5.24 -10.30 1.37
CA SER A 254 -5.06 -9.24 2.35
C SER A 254 -3.60 -8.92 2.58
N PHE A 255 -3.34 -7.68 2.97
CA PHE A 255 -2.12 -7.31 3.70
C PHE A 255 -2.09 -7.98 5.10
N PRO A 256 -0.94 -7.99 5.80
CA PRO A 256 -0.79 -8.68 7.08
C PRO A 256 -1.80 -8.24 8.14
N GLN A 257 -2.14 -9.14 9.07
CA GLN A 257 -3.17 -8.89 10.10
C GLN A 257 -2.92 -7.61 10.91
N SER A 258 -1.68 -7.38 11.36
CA SER A 258 -1.34 -6.19 12.17
C SER A 258 -1.50 -4.88 11.38
N PHE A 259 -1.21 -4.91 10.08
CA PHE A 259 -1.50 -3.79 9.18
C PHE A 259 -3.01 -3.55 9.06
N ILE A 260 -3.81 -4.60 8.83
CA ILE A 260 -5.27 -4.48 8.74
C ILE A 260 -5.87 -3.94 10.04
N ASP A 261 -5.40 -4.42 11.19
CA ASP A 261 -5.85 -3.95 12.50
C ASP A 261 -5.57 -2.46 12.69
N PHE A 262 -4.40 -1.98 12.29
CA PHE A 262 -4.10 -0.54 12.27
C PHE A 262 -5.02 0.21 11.31
N GLN A 263 -5.19 -0.28 10.07
CA GLN A 263 -6.00 0.40 9.05
C GLN A 263 -7.49 0.49 9.41
N ARG A 264 -7.98 -0.35 10.33
CA ARG A 264 -9.34 -0.22 10.89
C ARG A 264 -9.48 1.04 11.74
N THR A 265 -8.41 1.47 12.41
CA THR A 265 -8.41 2.69 13.22
C THR A 265 -8.37 3.96 12.36
N THR A 266 -7.75 3.90 11.18
CA THR A 266 -7.69 5.00 10.21
C THR A 266 -8.92 5.08 9.29
N GLY A 267 -9.77 4.03 9.30
CA GLY A 267 -10.98 3.95 8.46
C GLY A 267 -10.70 3.50 7.02
N THR A 268 -9.51 2.98 6.75
CA THR A 268 -9.01 2.67 5.40
C THR A 268 -8.81 1.17 5.16
N ALA A 269 -9.13 0.30 6.14
CA ALA A 269 -8.91 -1.15 6.06
C ALA A 269 -9.45 -1.79 4.78
N ALA A 270 -10.64 -1.37 4.31
CA ALA A 270 -11.26 -1.93 3.11
C ALA A 270 -10.40 -1.79 1.85
N TYR A 271 -9.43 -0.87 1.79
CA TYR A 271 -8.52 -0.71 0.66
C TYR A 271 -7.37 -1.75 0.63
N TRP A 272 -7.28 -2.61 1.64
CA TRP A 272 -6.10 -3.47 1.87
C TRP A 272 -6.42 -4.96 1.96
N TYR A 273 -7.69 -5.34 1.80
CA TYR A 273 -8.13 -6.73 1.72
C TYR A 273 -9.21 -6.90 0.64
N SER A 274 -9.50 -8.14 0.28
CA SER A 274 -10.61 -8.53 -0.60
C SER A 274 -11.95 -8.18 0.05
N SER A 275 -12.41 -6.94 -0.15
CA SER A 275 -13.60 -6.38 0.49
C SER A 275 -14.89 -6.63 -0.30
N GLY A 276 -14.77 -7.27 -1.47
CA GLY A 276 -15.86 -7.47 -2.43
C GLY A 276 -16.13 -6.24 -3.29
N GLY A 277 -15.24 -5.23 -3.23
CA GLY A 277 -15.37 -4.02 -4.04
C GLY A 277 -14.77 -4.21 -5.42
N SER A 278 -15.25 -3.44 -6.40
CA SER A 278 -14.71 -3.47 -7.77
C SER A 278 -13.22 -3.11 -7.90
N ALA A 279 -12.63 -2.50 -6.86
CA ALA A 279 -11.20 -2.20 -6.78
C ALA A 279 -10.35 -3.36 -6.22
N ASP A 280 -10.94 -4.46 -5.72
CA ASP A 280 -10.22 -5.61 -5.16
C ASP A 280 -9.06 -6.13 -6.05
N PRO A 281 -9.21 -6.21 -7.39
CA PRO A 281 -8.11 -6.64 -8.26
C PRO A 281 -6.86 -5.76 -8.20
N TYR A 282 -7.00 -4.49 -7.79
CA TYR A 282 -5.93 -3.51 -7.73
C TYR A 282 -5.25 -3.42 -6.35
N LYS A 283 -5.79 -4.14 -5.36
CA LYS A 283 -5.26 -4.12 -3.99
C LYS A 283 -4.07 -5.04 -3.79
N LYS A 284 -3.77 -5.93 -4.74
CA LYS A 284 -2.65 -6.86 -4.68
C LYS A 284 -1.33 -6.13 -4.44
N ALA A 285 -0.51 -6.65 -3.54
CA ALA A 285 0.77 -6.04 -3.24
C ALA A 285 1.68 -6.01 -4.48
N SER A 286 2.25 -4.84 -4.77
CA SER A 286 3.28 -4.69 -5.80
C SER A 286 4.61 -5.28 -5.33
N PRO A 287 5.48 -5.73 -6.25
CA PRO A 287 6.84 -6.13 -5.91
C PRO A 287 7.57 -5.05 -5.11
N MET A 288 8.35 -5.50 -4.14
CA MET A 288 9.23 -4.70 -3.30
C MET A 288 10.68 -5.05 -3.63
N THR A 289 11.51 -4.03 -3.82
CA THR A 289 12.92 -4.20 -4.13
C THR A 289 13.77 -3.62 -3.02
N VAL A 290 14.78 -4.37 -2.60
CA VAL A 290 15.82 -3.92 -1.67
C VAL A 290 17.16 -4.09 -2.36
N SER A 291 17.96 -3.01 -2.44
CA SER A 291 19.31 -3.04 -2.99
C SER A 291 20.31 -2.37 -2.06
N TRP A 292 21.59 -2.64 -2.26
CA TRP A 292 22.69 -2.02 -1.50
C TRP A 292 23.87 -1.71 -2.42
N ALA A 293 24.71 -0.77 -1.99
CA ALA A 293 25.90 -0.31 -2.72
C ALA A 293 25.60 0.13 -4.16
N GLY A 294 24.46 0.81 -4.37
CA GLY A 294 24.07 1.35 -5.68
C GLY A 294 23.71 0.30 -6.74
N ALA A 295 23.44 -0.95 -6.36
CA ALA A 295 22.98 -1.97 -7.29
C ALA A 295 21.64 -1.56 -7.93
N ASP A 296 21.62 -1.49 -9.26
CA ASP A 296 20.41 -1.32 -10.06
C ASP A 296 19.63 -2.64 -10.09
N VAL A 297 18.95 -2.92 -8.98
CA VAL A 297 17.98 -4.01 -8.93
C VAL A 297 16.70 -3.47 -9.58
N THR A 298 16.53 -3.78 -10.85
CA THR A 298 15.33 -3.35 -11.57
C THR A 298 14.17 -4.25 -11.14
N PRO A 299 13.07 -3.71 -10.58
CA PRO A 299 11.88 -4.52 -10.34
C PRO A 299 11.38 -5.06 -11.69
N PRO A 300 10.86 -6.30 -11.75
CA PRO A 300 10.20 -6.78 -12.96
C PRO A 300 9.09 -5.79 -13.33
N PRO A 301 8.86 -5.54 -14.64
CA PRO A 301 7.84 -4.60 -15.06
C PRO A 301 6.50 -4.99 -14.41
N THR A 302 5.86 -4.03 -13.74
CA THR A 302 4.50 -4.23 -13.22
C THR A 302 3.61 -4.60 -14.40
N PRO A 303 2.98 -5.79 -14.39
CA PRO A 303 2.06 -6.15 -15.47
C PRO A 303 0.96 -5.08 -15.54
N GLY A 304 0.79 -4.47 -16.72
CA GLY A 304 -0.39 -3.63 -16.95
C GLY A 304 -1.63 -4.49 -16.70
N PRO A 305 -2.63 -4.01 -15.96
CA PRO A 305 -3.81 -4.81 -15.68
C PRO A 305 -4.55 -5.11 -16.99
N ALA A 306 -5.19 -6.27 -17.04
CA ALA A 306 -6.21 -6.51 -18.04
C ALA A 306 -7.37 -5.50 -17.83
N PRO A 307 -7.97 -4.96 -18.90
CA PRO A 307 -9.17 -4.14 -18.77
C PRO A 307 -10.26 -4.95 -18.04
N LEU A 308 -10.77 -4.40 -16.94
CA LEU A 308 -11.95 -4.94 -16.27
C LEU A 308 -13.16 -4.08 -16.63
N ASP A 309 -14.29 -4.75 -16.84
CA ASP A 309 -15.57 -4.10 -17.08
C ASP A 309 -15.96 -3.20 -15.88
N PRO A 310 -16.66 -2.07 -16.11
CA PRO A 310 -17.13 -1.23 -15.03
C PRO A 310 -18.14 -1.98 -14.16
N ILE A 311 -17.79 -2.23 -12.90
CA ILE A 311 -18.74 -2.66 -11.86
C ILE A 311 -19.02 -1.43 -10.98
N GLU A 312 -20.26 -0.95 -11.01
CA GLU A 312 -20.74 0.16 -10.18
C GLU A 312 -20.87 -0.28 -8.72
N ASN A 313 -20.12 0.38 -7.84
CA ASN A 313 -20.44 0.39 -6.42
C ASN A 313 -21.49 1.50 -6.18
N PRO A 314 -22.48 1.31 -5.29
CA PRO A 314 -23.40 2.37 -4.95
C PRO A 314 -22.63 3.56 -4.36
N VAL A 315 -22.66 4.68 -5.07
CA VAL A 315 -22.16 5.97 -4.58
C VAL A 315 -23.13 6.45 -3.51
N VAL A 316 -22.71 6.48 -2.24
CA VAL A 316 -23.43 7.23 -1.21
C VAL A 316 -23.18 8.71 -1.49
N GLN A 317 -24.17 9.39 -2.06
CA GLN A 317 -24.11 10.85 -2.23
C GLN A 317 -24.18 11.51 -0.85
N PRO A 318 -23.32 12.50 -0.54
CA PRO A 318 -23.43 13.24 0.71
C PRO A 318 -24.80 13.92 0.80
N PRO A 319 -25.42 13.98 2.00
CA PRO A 319 -26.70 14.65 2.16
C PRO A 319 -26.58 16.11 1.72
N ARG A 320 -27.47 16.50 0.81
CA ARG A 320 -27.59 17.88 0.33
C ARG A 320 -27.76 18.80 1.56
N PRO A 321 -26.96 19.87 1.74
CA PRO A 321 -27.17 20.81 2.83
C PRO A 321 -28.61 21.30 2.79
N SER A 322 -29.39 21.03 3.84
CA SER A 322 -30.69 21.66 3.99
C SER A 322 -30.45 23.16 4.10
N ALA A 323 -30.99 23.92 3.15
CA ALA A 323 -31.05 25.36 3.25
C ALA A 323 -31.76 25.71 4.56
N ALA A 324 -31.02 26.25 5.52
CA ALA A 324 -31.61 26.80 6.73
C ALA A 324 -32.49 27.98 6.30
N THR A 325 -33.80 27.80 6.38
CA THR A 325 -34.77 28.88 6.25
C THR A 325 -34.47 29.87 7.39
N PRO A 326 -34.14 31.15 7.11
CA PRO A 326 -33.94 32.11 8.18
C PRO A 326 -35.28 32.30 8.90
N THR A 327 -35.35 31.84 10.15
CA THR A 327 -36.51 32.08 11.00
C THR A 327 -36.39 33.52 11.50
N THR A 328 -37.20 34.40 10.95
CA THR A 328 -37.32 35.80 11.37
C THR A 328 -37.90 35.85 12.78
N SER A 329 -37.04 35.90 13.79
CA SER A 329 -37.46 36.18 15.18
C SER A 329 -37.68 37.68 15.33
N SER A 330 -38.96 38.08 15.28
CA SER A 330 -39.44 39.40 15.69
C SER A 330 -39.36 39.49 17.22
N ALA A 331 -38.20 39.90 17.75
CA ALA A 331 -38.07 40.35 19.13
C ALA A 331 -38.36 41.86 19.21
N GLY A 332 -39.31 42.22 20.08
CA GLY A 332 -39.92 43.54 20.16
C GLY A 332 -38.95 44.69 20.46
N ARG A 333 -39.22 45.81 19.80
CA ARG A 333 -38.69 47.15 20.07
C ARG A 333 -39.05 47.56 21.51
N GLN A 334 -38.08 47.55 22.42
CA GLN A 334 -38.13 48.37 23.63
C GLN A 334 -37.18 49.55 23.48
N THR A 335 -37.77 50.75 23.41
CA THR A 335 -37.09 52.02 23.54
C THR A 335 -36.76 52.27 25.02
N ARG A 336 -35.48 52.44 25.36
CA ARG A 336 -35.11 53.27 26.51
C ARG A 336 -33.75 53.96 26.29
N THR A 337 -33.76 55.21 26.69
CA THR A 337 -32.88 56.34 26.44
C THR A 337 -31.44 56.17 26.94
N ALA A 338 -30.48 56.79 26.26
CA ALA A 338 -29.06 56.88 26.62
C ALA A 338 -28.72 58.18 27.38
N ALA A 339 -27.78 58.12 28.34
CA ALA A 339 -26.84 59.18 28.73
C ALA A 339 -25.76 58.64 29.72
N PRO A 340 -24.60 59.32 29.94
CA PRO A 340 -23.26 58.71 29.78
C PRO A 340 -22.35 58.75 31.03
N GLY A 341 -21.22 58.01 31.02
CA GLY A 341 -20.14 58.17 32.00
C GLY A 341 -19.02 57.12 31.92
N THR A 342 -17.77 57.60 31.89
CA THR A 342 -16.49 56.91 31.63
C THR A 342 -15.85 56.28 32.92
N PRO A 343 -14.59 55.79 32.94
CA PRO A 343 -14.19 54.38 33.14
C PRO A 343 -13.58 54.04 34.54
N ALA A 344 -13.36 52.75 34.82
CA ALA A 344 -12.12 52.14 35.37
C ALA A 344 -12.30 50.97 36.38
N ALA A 345 -11.39 50.00 36.23
CA ALA A 345 -10.68 49.19 37.25
C ALA A 345 -11.38 48.04 38.03
N ASN A 346 -10.70 46.88 37.94
CA ASN A 346 -10.50 45.79 38.90
C ASN A 346 -11.26 45.80 40.25
N LEU A 347 -11.73 44.61 40.65
CA LEU A 347 -11.33 43.89 41.88
C LEU A 347 -12.22 42.64 42.08
N ALA A 348 -11.59 41.48 42.27
CA ALA A 348 -12.18 40.31 42.94
C ALA A 348 -11.84 40.37 44.45
N PRO A 349 -12.34 39.47 45.31
CA PRO A 349 -13.72 39.06 45.59
C PRO A 349 -14.06 39.31 47.09
N PRO A 350 -15.24 38.88 47.59
CA PRO A 350 -15.17 38.15 48.86
C PRO A 350 -16.02 36.88 48.93
N ALA A 351 -15.60 36.05 49.88
CA ALA A 351 -16.05 34.71 50.16
C ALA A 351 -17.38 34.64 50.94
N GLY A 352 -18.09 33.52 50.74
CA GLY A 352 -18.56 32.67 51.84
C GLY A 352 -19.97 32.89 52.38
N ALA A 353 -20.92 32.05 51.93
CA ALA A 353 -21.86 31.34 52.81
C ALA A 353 -22.44 30.12 52.09
N ALA A 354 -22.48 29.00 52.80
CA ALA A 354 -22.63 27.64 52.29
C ALA A 354 -24.07 27.22 51.96
N VAL A 355 -24.21 26.29 51.02
CA VAL A 355 -25.28 25.27 51.06
C VAL A 355 -24.66 23.90 50.79
N ARG A 356 -25.05 22.94 51.63
CA ARG A 356 -24.58 21.54 51.72
C ARG A 356 -24.81 20.76 50.43
N GLY A 357 -23.82 19.96 50.03
CA GLY A 357 -23.93 18.92 49.01
C GLY A 357 -22.99 17.75 49.34
N GLU A 358 -23.57 16.57 49.47
CA GLU A 358 -22.99 15.31 49.93
C GLU A 358 -22.03 14.69 48.90
N LEU A 359 -20.97 14.02 49.37
CA LEU A 359 -19.98 13.31 48.56
C LEU A 359 -20.60 12.11 47.83
N VAL A 360 -20.43 12.02 46.50
CA VAL A 360 -20.44 10.74 45.77
C VAL A 360 -19.31 10.74 44.74
N GLN A 361 -18.34 9.84 44.94
CA GLN A 361 -17.37 9.42 43.94
C GLN A 361 -18.09 8.78 42.75
N THR A 362 -17.83 9.23 41.53
CA THR A 362 -18.18 8.49 40.30
C THR A 362 -16.91 7.92 39.67
N ARG A 363 -16.74 6.61 39.84
CA ARG A 363 -15.83 5.77 39.04
C ARG A 363 -16.48 5.52 37.66
N PRO A 364 -15.70 5.42 36.57
CA PRO A 364 -16.23 4.97 35.28
C PRO A 364 -16.54 3.47 35.35
N VAL A 365 -17.73 3.09 34.89
CA VAL A 365 -18.22 1.71 34.86
C VAL A 365 -17.86 1.07 33.52
N SER A 366 -17.05 0.02 33.59
CA SER A 366 -16.93 -1.01 32.56
C SER A 366 -18.27 -1.73 32.38
N THR A 367 -18.79 -1.83 31.16
CA THR A 367 -19.90 -2.75 30.86
C THR A 367 -19.35 -4.12 30.49
N LEU A 368 -19.51 -5.04 31.45
CA LEU A 368 -19.46 -6.49 31.30
C LEU A 368 -20.68 -6.97 30.49
N LEU A 369 -20.44 -7.83 29.50
CA LEU A 369 -21.46 -8.64 28.81
C LEU A 369 -22.10 -9.65 29.79
N PRO A 370 -23.43 -9.84 29.78
CA PRO A 370 -24.07 -11.05 30.31
C PRO A 370 -24.13 -12.18 29.25
N PRO A 371 -24.17 -13.46 29.66
CA PRO A 371 -24.19 -14.60 28.74
C PRO A 371 -25.57 -14.78 28.07
N PRO A 372 -25.65 -15.50 26.92
CA PRO A 372 -26.89 -15.58 26.14
C PRO A 372 -27.91 -16.53 26.78
N ALA A 373 -29.16 -16.08 26.87
CA ALA A 373 -30.32 -16.91 27.14
C ALA A 373 -30.86 -17.51 25.82
N ALA A 374 -31.38 -18.73 25.94
CA ALA A 374 -31.74 -19.65 24.86
C ALA A 374 -32.82 -19.14 23.89
N ALA A 375 -32.75 -19.67 22.67
CA ALA A 375 -33.64 -19.43 21.55
C ALA A 375 -35.13 -19.69 21.85
N SER A 376 -35.99 -18.88 21.24
CA SER A 376 -37.36 -19.24 20.91
C SER A 376 -37.66 -18.70 19.52
N GLU A 377 -37.73 -19.62 18.55
CA GLU A 377 -38.17 -19.36 17.19
C GLU A 377 -39.63 -18.85 17.19
N ARG A 378 -39.88 -17.76 16.47
CA ARG A 378 -41.19 -17.51 15.87
C ARG A 378 -41.03 -17.30 14.38
N SER A 379 -41.30 -18.41 13.67
CA SER A 379 -41.69 -18.50 12.28
C SER A 379 -42.67 -17.39 11.88
N GLY A 380 -42.27 -16.54 10.94
CA GLY A 380 -43.10 -15.49 10.35
C GLY A 380 -42.53 -14.91 9.06
N ASP A 381 -41.20 -14.86 8.92
CA ASP A 381 -40.56 -14.12 7.82
C ASP A 381 -40.28 -14.94 6.56
N ALA A 382 -40.37 -16.27 6.62
CA ALA A 382 -40.12 -17.12 5.44
C ALA A 382 -41.20 -16.97 4.36
N LEU A 383 -42.46 -16.69 4.74
CA LEU A 383 -43.57 -16.62 3.77
C LEU A 383 -43.48 -15.40 2.83
N TRP A 384 -42.91 -14.29 3.32
CA TRP A 384 -42.73 -13.07 2.54
C TRP A 384 -41.63 -13.19 1.47
N TRP A 385 -40.53 -13.88 1.78
CA TRP A 385 -39.47 -14.16 0.81
C TRP A 385 -39.93 -15.11 -0.30
N TRP A 386 -40.79 -16.09 0.01
CA TRP A 386 -41.34 -17.01 -1.00
C TRP A 386 -42.41 -16.37 -1.89
N LEU A 387 -43.25 -15.48 -1.36
CA LEU A 387 -44.23 -14.73 -2.16
C LEU A 387 -43.57 -13.71 -3.11
N ALA A 388 -42.49 -13.05 -2.65
CA ALA A 388 -41.70 -12.16 -3.51
C ALA A 388 -41.00 -12.92 -4.63
N ALA A 389 -40.40 -14.09 -4.34
CA ALA A 389 -39.75 -14.92 -5.35
C ALA A 389 -40.73 -15.49 -6.38
N ALA A 390 -41.93 -15.90 -5.96
CA ALA A 390 -42.97 -16.45 -6.84
C ALA A 390 -43.54 -15.40 -7.82
N LEU A 391 -43.65 -14.13 -7.40
CA LEU A 391 -44.12 -13.04 -8.27
C LEU A 391 -43.08 -12.64 -9.33
N THR A 392 -41.79 -12.72 -9.03
CA THR A 392 -40.71 -12.54 -10.04
C THR A 392 -40.61 -13.71 -11.02
N GLY A 393 -40.95 -14.93 -10.61
CA GLY A 393 -40.94 -16.12 -11.49
C GLY A 393 -42.02 -16.09 -12.57
N ILE A 394 -43.20 -15.55 -12.28
CA ILE A 394 -44.32 -15.48 -13.25
C ILE A 394 -44.07 -14.38 -14.30
N ALA A 395 -43.37 -13.29 -13.95
CA ALA A 395 -43.01 -12.24 -14.90
C ALA A 395 -41.99 -12.70 -15.95
N ALA A 396 -41.07 -13.62 -15.60
CA ALA A 396 -40.08 -14.15 -16.53
C ALA A 396 -40.68 -15.11 -17.59
N LEU A 397 -41.79 -15.79 -17.28
CA LEU A 397 -42.46 -16.71 -18.21
C LEU A 397 -43.27 -16.00 -19.31
N VAL A 398 -43.74 -14.77 -19.08
CA VAL A 398 -44.47 -13.98 -20.08
C VAL A 398 -43.51 -13.35 -21.13
N VAL A 399 -42.26 -13.07 -20.74
CA VAL A 399 -41.24 -12.49 -21.64
C VAL A 399 -40.54 -13.56 -22.49
N ALA A 400 -40.37 -14.78 -21.97
CA ALA A 400 -39.80 -15.88 -22.74
C ALA A 400 -40.76 -16.46 -23.81
N GLY A 401 -42.09 -16.41 -23.57
CA GLY A 401 -43.09 -16.93 -24.52
C GLY A 401 -43.25 -16.10 -25.80
N SER A 402 -42.90 -14.81 -25.77
CA SER A 402 -43.05 -13.90 -26.92
C SER A 402 -41.88 -13.98 -27.93
N SER A 403 -40.76 -14.60 -27.55
CA SER A 403 -39.56 -14.69 -28.38
C SER A 403 -39.51 -15.93 -29.29
N VAL A 404 -40.37 -16.93 -29.05
CA VAL A 404 -40.40 -18.19 -29.82
C VAL A 404 -41.38 -18.14 -31.01
N ALA A 405 -42.25 -17.12 -31.08
CA ALA A 405 -43.24 -16.97 -32.15
C ALA A 405 -42.72 -16.30 -33.44
N ALA A 406 -41.50 -15.76 -33.46
CA ALA A 406 -41.01 -14.92 -34.56
C ALA A 406 -40.10 -15.62 -35.59
N SER A 407 -39.82 -16.92 -35.47
CA SER A 407 -38.79 -17.60 -36.31
C SER A 407 -39.28 -18.85 -37.07
N ARG A 408 -40.55 -18.86 -37.51
CA ARG A 408 -41.02 -19.84 -38.53
C ARG A 408 -41.96 -19.23 -39.56
N THR A 409 -41.41 -18.58 -40.59
CA THR A 409 -42.03 -18.54 -41.94
C THR A 409 -41.08 -17.93 -42.97
N SER A 410 -40.25 -18.77 -43.60
CA SER A 410 -39.77 -18.50 -44.96
C SER A 410 -39.61 -19.83 -45.70
N ARG A 411 -40.70 -20.22 -46.38
CA ARG A 411 -40.77 -21.36 -47.29
C ARG A 411 -40.47 -20.85 -48.70
N PRO A 412 -39.59 -21.47 -49.49
CA PRO A 412 -39.42 -21.10 -50.89
C PRO A 412 -40.56 -21.71 -51.72
N SER A 413 -41.09 -20.95 -52.69
CA SER A 413 -42.03 -21.43 -53.70
C SER A 413 -41.41 -21.33 -55.10
N PRO A 414 -41.77 -22.24 -56.04
CA PRO A 414 -40.99 -22.49 -57.25
C PRO A 414 -41.53 -21.78 -58.50
N ASP A 415 -40.63 -21.73 -59.50
CA ASP A 415 -40.85 -21.76 -60.96
C ASP A 415 -41.60 -20.63 -61.66
N THR A 416 -40.91 -19.94 -62.58
CA THR A 416 -41.34 -19.88 -64.00
C THR A 416 -40.22 -19.33 -64.90
N ALA A 417 -39.84 -20.13 -65.89
CA ALA A 417 -39.01 -19.75 -67.03
C ALA A 417 -39.71 -18.74 -67.97
N PRO A 418 -38.98 -18.17 -68.94
CA PRO A 418 -39.53 -18.11 -70.29
C PRO A 418 -38.57 -18.68 -71.35
N ARG A 419 -39.21 -19.32 -72.35
CA ARG A 419 -38.60 -19.81 -73.58
C ARG A 419 -38.27 -18.67 -74.55
N ARG A 420 -37.17 -18.90 -75.29
CA ARG A 420 -36.90 -18.62 -76.71
C ARG A 420 -37.21 -17.21 -77.26
N GLY A 421 -36.14 -16.61 -77.76
CA GLY A 421 -36.07 -15.61 -78.81
C GLY A 421 -34.60 -15.44 -79.16
#